data_AF-A0A6L8A1A2-F1
#
_entry.id   AF-A0A6L8A1A2-F1
#
_cell.length_a   1.000
_cell.length_b   1.000
_cell.length_c   1.000
_cell.angle_alpha   90.00
_cell.angle_beta   90.00
_cell.angle_gamma   90.00
#
_symmetry.space_group_name_H-M   'P 1'
#
loop_
_entity.id
_entity.type
_entity.pdbx_description
1 polymer ?
#
loop_
_entity_poly.entity_id
_entity_poly.type
_entity_poly.pdbx_seq_one_letter_code
_entity_poly.pdbx_strand_id
1 'polypeptide(L)'
;MTPLDTSATGVGTSLPRLDAREKVTGRAQYIADMVRPGMLHAAIHASPHAHARIRGYDTAEAQAVPGVVCVLTGDDFPNGRMGAFIKDEPAIAKGKVRYPGEPVAVVAAEDEETARRAAALIRVDYEDLPVAATPEEAVAPDAPLIHEGLADYFKVFPAICGGNVASETELSEGDVDAAWADCDVIVEGEFETPAQAHLSIEPVGALAEVDAEGRVTLWSANQSVFRVQANVCEALQLPMSKLRCLTPKVGAGFGNKMEPHVQPLVVQLALKTGRPVKLILNRTEDFETVRARHPFKIRCKTGAKKDGTLVARELTAVLDCGAYGDDSPGVLGYSLLMSRGPYRIPHCRASGKLVYTNRMRFGAFRGFGNPQVTFATESQIDEIAGRLGMDPLDLRMKNRMQPGDRWFGGGEVASNGLAE
;
A
#
# COMPACT_ATOMS: atom_id res chain seq x y z
N MET A 1 -26.29 -31.50 7.65
CA MET A 1 -25.73 -30.97 6.39
C MET A 1 -26.69 -31.32 5.29
N THR A 2 -27.42 -30.34 4.75
CA THR A 2 -28.24 -30.54 3.54
C THR A 2 -27.31 -30.92 2.39
N PRO A 3 -27.58 -32.00 1.63
CA PRO A 3 -26.79 -32.33 0.45
C PRO A 3 -26.73 -31.12 -0.48
N LEU A 4 -25.54 -30.76 -0.95
CA LEU A 4 -25.39 -29.75 -1.99
C LEU A 4 -26.18 -30.23 -3.21
N ASP A 5 -27.16 -29.44 -3.64
CA ASP A 5 -27.85 -29.69 -4.90
C ASP A 5 -26.85 -29.49 -6.05
N THR A 6 -26.33 -30.61 -6.55
CA THR A 6 -25.36 -30.63 -7.66
C THR A 6 -26.01 -30.41 -9.03
N SER A 7 -27.33 -30.22 -9.09
CA SER A 7 -28.05 -29.93 -10.35
C SER A 7 -28.09 -28.44 -10.69
N ALA A 8 -27.90 -27.57 -9.70
CA ALA A 8 -27.90 -26.13 -9.89
C ALA A 8 -26.59 -25.67 -10.54
N THR A 9 -26.67 -25.24 -11.80
CA THR A 9 -25.55 -24.64 -12.55
C THR A 9 -25.85 -23.16 -12.79
N GLY A 10 -24.87 -22.28 -12.59
CA GLY A 10 -25.00 -20.86 -12.91
C GLY A 10 -24.73 -19.90 -11.75
N VAL A 11 -24.86 -18.59 -12.03
CA VAL A 11 -24.63 -17.48 -11.10
C VAL A 11 -25.53 -17.63 -9.86
N GLY A 12 -24.97 -17.40 -8.66
CA GLY A 12 -25.71 -17.47 -7.38
C GLY A 12 -25.73 -18.85 -6.71
N THR A 13 -25.21 -19.89 -7.35
CA THR A 13 -25.16 -21.26 -6.79
C THR A 13 -23.85 -21.51 -6.03
N SER A 14 -23.91 -22.35 -4.98
CA SER A 14 -22.73 -22.70 -4.15
C SER A 14 -21.93 -23.86 -4.75
N LEU A 15 -21.31 -23.62 -5.92
CA LEU A 15 -20.45 -24.60 -6.57
C LEU A 15 -19.06 -24.66 -5.92
N PRO A 16 -18.43 -25.86 -5.82
CA PRO A 16 -17.04 -25.95 -5.39
C PRO A 16 -16.12 -25.14 -6.31
N ARG A 17 -15.20 -24.37 -5.71
CA ARG A 17 -14.20 -23.63 -6.49
C ARG A 17 -13.31 -24.58 -7.27
N LEU A 18 -12.93 -24.19 -8.49
CA LEU A 18 -12.04 -24.98 -9.36
C LEU A 18 -10.69 -25.30 -8.70
N ASP A 19 -10.19 -24.39 -7.85
CA ASP A 19 -8.93 -24.52 -7.11
C ASP A 19 -9.09 -25.14 -5.71
N ALA A 20 -10.29 -25.60 -5.33
CA ALA A 20 -10.54 -26.11 -3.98
C ALA A 20 -9.76 -27.41 -3.72
N ARG A 21 -9.83 -28.37 -4.65
CA ARG A 21 -9.27 -29.71 -4.45
C ARG A 21 -7.77 -29.70 -4.20
N GLU A 22 -7.02 -28.93 -4.97
CA GLU A 22 -5.56 -28.80 -4.79
C GLU A 22 -5.20 -28.15 -3.46
N LYS A 23 -5.97 -27.17 -2.98
CA LYS A 23 -5.70 -26.50 -1.69
C LYS A 23 -5.97 -27.41 -0.50
N VAL A 24 -7.12 -28.08 -0.47
CA VAL A 24 -7.49 -28.96 0.66
C VAL A 24 -6.68 -30.25 0.71
N THR A 25 -5.99 -30.61 -0.37
CA THR A 25 -5.11 -31.79 -0.42
C THR A 25 -3.62 -31.45 -0.25
N GLY A 26 -3.27 -30.17 -0.05
CA GLY A 26 -1.87 -29.73 0.05
C GLY A 26 -1.09 -29.83 -1.26
N ARG A 27 -1.77 -29.93 -2.40
CA ARG A 27 -1.15 -30.02 -3.73
C ARG A 27 -1.01 -28.68 -4.44
N ALA A 28 -1.70 -27.65 -3.95
CA ALA A 28 -1.52 -26.29 -4.44
C ALA A 28 -0.07 -25.85 -4.24
N GLN A 29 0.53 -25.25 -5.26
CA GLN A 29 1.91 -24.75 -5.21
C GLN A 29 1.90 -23.24 -5.04
N TYR A 30 2.33 -22.80 -3.86
CA TYR A 30 2.60 -21.41 -3.52
C TYR A 30 4.05 -21.05 -3.84
N ILE A 31 4.42 -19.77 -3.76
CA ILE A 31 5.78 -19.34 -4.17
C ILE A 31 6.88 -20.02 -3.33
N ALA A 32 6.61 -20.28 -2.05
CA ALA A 32 7.55 -20.96 -1.15
C ALA A 32 7.81 -22.41 -1.56
N ASP A 33 6.80 -23.10 -2.10
CA ASP A 33 6.87 -24.51 -2.51
C ASP A 33 7.65 -24.72 -3.82
N MET A 34 7.83 -23.65 -4.60
CA MET A 34 8.51 -23.72 -5.88
C MET A 34 10.01 -23.98 -5.72
N VAL A 35 10.54 -24.92 -6.49
CA VAL A 35 11.96 -25.28 -6.53
C VAL A 35 12.43 -25.28 -7.98
N ARG A 36 13.64 -24.73 -8.21
CA ARG A 36 14.33 -24.78 -9.50
C ARG A 36 15.69 -25.45 -9.35
N PRO A 37 16.17 -26.20 -10.36
CA PRO A 37 17.52 -26.76 -10.33
C PRO A 37 18.58 -25.65 -10.16
N GLY A 38 19.52 -25.84 -9.24
CA GLY A 38 20.61 -24.89 -8.98
C GLY A 38 20.17 -23.54 -8.39
N MET A 39 18.94 -23.46 -7.88
CA MET A 39 18.38 -22.25 -7.27
C MET A 39 19.18 -21.81 -6.04
N LEU A 40 19.42 -20.51 -5.95
CA LEU A 40 19.96 -19.84 -4.78
C LEU A 40 18.83 -19.33 -3.89
N HIS A 41 19.13 -19.24 -2.60
CA HIS A 41 18.27 -18.61 -1.60
C HIS A 41 18.83 -17.25 -1.24
N ALA A 42 17.96 -16.25 -1.16
CA ALA A 42 18.34 -14.90 -0.84
C ALA A 42 17.89 -14.46 0.54
N ALA A 43 18.60 -13.49 1.10
CA ALA A 43 18.25 -12.81 2.35
C ALA A 43 18.58 -11.31 2.25
N ILE A 44 17.84 -10.51 3.01
CA ILE A 44 17.98 -9.05 3.04
C ILE A 44 18.83 -8.66 4.25
N HIS A 45 19.76 -7.71 4.05
CA HIS A 45 20.28 -6.89 5.14
C HIS A 45 19.53 -5.56 5.12
N ALA A 46 18.82 -5.29 6.21
CA ALA A 46 17.95 -4.12 6.36
C ALA A 46 18.57 -3.09 7.31
N SER A 47 18.31 -1.81 7.05
CA SER A 47 18.79 -0.72 7.90
C SER A 47 18.07 -0.72 9.25
N PRO A 48 18.79 -0.52 10.37
CA PRO A 48 18.17 -0.26 11.66
C PRO A 48 17.76 1.21 11.86
N HIS A 49 18.17 2.12 10.95
CA HIS A 49 17.97 3.57 11.10
C HIS A 49 16.68 4.05 10.45
N ALA A 50 15.99 5.00 11.09
CA ALA A 50 14.81 5.66 10.53
C ALA A 50 15.14 6.71 9.47
N HIS A 51 16.30 7.37 9.57
CA HIS A 51 16.79 8.29 8.55
C HIS A 51 18.31 8.39 8.65
N ALA A 52 19.02 7.97 7.60
CA ALA A 52 20.48 8.03 7.60
C ALA A 52 21.02 8.09 6.18
N ARG A 53 22.14 8.80 5.98
CA ARG A 53 22.94 8.73 4.76
C ARG A 53 23.82 7.48 4.81
N ILE A 54 23.88 6.75 3.70
CA ILE A 54 24.79 5.61 3.56
C ILE A 54 26.12 6.14 3.05
N ARG A 55 27.20 5.93 3.83
CA ARG A 55 28.56 6.36 3.47
C ARG A 55 29.37 5.27 2.78
N GLY A 56 29.06 4.01 3.06
CA GLY A 56 29.71 2.86 2.43
C GLY A 56 29.24 1.53 3.02
N TYR A 57 29.68 0.45 2.40
CA TYR A 57 29.36 -0.92 2.77
C TYR A 57 30.65 -1.72 2.97
N ASP A 58 30.69 -2.54 4.02
CA ASP A 58 31.66 -3.62 4.18
C ASP A 58 30.92 -4.95 4.07
N THR A 59 31.25 -5.69 3.00
CA THR A 59 30.64 -6.97 2.65
C THR A 59 31.64 -8.13 2.71
N ALA A 60 32.88 -7.88 3.14
CA ALA A 60 33.96 -8.86 3.03
C ALA A 60 33.69 -10.12 3.88
N GLU A 61 33.23 -9.94 5.12
CA GLU A 61 32.88 -11.06 6.00
C GLU A 61 31.71 -11.88 5.43
N ALA A 62 30.69 -11.21 4.89
CA ALA A 62 29.54 -11.88 4.27
C ALA A 62 29.94 -12.69 3.02
N GLN A 63 30.78 -12.12 2.15
CA GLN A 63 31.28 -12.78 0.94
C GLN A 63 32.18 -13.99 1.24
N ALA A 64 32.90 -13.96 2.37
CA ALA A 64 33.80 -15.03 2.78
C ALA A 64 33.06 -16.26 3.35
N VAL A 65 31.76 -16.15 3.64
CA VAL A 65 30.97 -17.28 4.16
C VAL A 65 30.87 -18.39 3.10
N PRO A 66 31.30 -19.64 3.41
CA PRO A 66 31.15 -20.75 2.47
C PRO A 66 29.69 -20.95 2.06
N GLY A 67 29.44 -21.05 0.76
CA GLY A 67 28.10 -21.19 0.18
C GLY A 67 27.46 -19.86 -0.25
N VAL A 68 28.04 -18.71 0.09
CA VAL A 68 27.63 -17.42 -0.49
C VAL A 68 28.12 -17.33 -1.93
N VAL A 69 27.20 -16.95 -2.83
CA VAL A 69 27.46 -16.82 -4.26
C VAL A 69 27.51 -15.36 -4.69
N CYS A 70 26.68 -14.51 -4.09
CA CYS A 70 26.62 -13.10 -4.44
C CYS A 70 26.17 -12.25 -3.25
N VAL A 71 26.78 -11.07 -3.10
CA VAL A 71 26.32 -10.00 -2.22
C VAL A 71 26.19 -8.76 -3.09
N LEU A 72 25.02 -8.13 -3.08
CA LEU A 72 24.74 -6.88 -3.77
C LEU A 72 24.36 -5.80 -2.77
N THR A 73 24.82 -4.59 -3.00
CA THR A 73 24.49 -3.38 -2.24
C THR A 73 23.65 -2.44 -3.10
N GLY A 74 23.19 -1.31 -2.55
CA GLY A 74 22.52 -0.28 -3.35
C GLY A 74 23.33 0.21 -4.57
N ASP A 75 24.65 0.07 -4.56
CA ASP A 75 25.52 0.49 -5.67
C ASP A 75 25.44 -0.45 -6.88
N ASP A 76 25.03 -1.70 -6.66
CA ASP A 76 24.85 -2.70 -7.72
C ASP A 76 23.49 -2.59 -8.43
N PHE A 77 22.63 -1.66 -8.02
CA PHE A 77 21.33 -1.42 -8.61
C PHE A 77 21.30 -0.14 -9.46
N PRO A 78 20.56 -0.14 -10.58
CA PRO A 78 20.27 1.07 -11.35
C PRO A 78 19.56 2.14 -10.52
N ASN A 79 19.57 3.39 -11.00
CA ASN A 79 18.94 4.53 -10.31
C ASN A 79 17.43 4.68 -10.66
N GLY A 80 16.82 3.63 -11.22
CA GLY A 80 15.40 3.62 -11.54
C GLY A 80 14.53 3.71 -10.29
N ARG A 81 13.29 4.16 -10.46
CA ARG A 81 12.30 4.26 -9.39
C ARG A 81 10.98 3.66 -9.81
N MET A 82 10.25 3.14 -8.83
CA MET A 82 8.92 2.57 -8.95
C MET A 82 7.92 3.35 -8.07
N GLY A 83 6.64 2.99 -8.22
CA GLY A 83 5.52 3.52 -7.45
C GLY A 83 4.26 3.66 -8.31
N ALA A 84 3.06 3.45 -7.75
CA ALA A 84 1.82 3.53 -8.53
C ALA A 84 1.57 4.93 -9.12
N PHE A 85 1.71 5.97 -8.30
CA PHE A 85 1.35 7.35 -8.68
C PHE A 85 2.54 8.29 -8.80
N ILE A 86 3.49 8.18 -7.88
CA ILE A 86 4.74 8.95 -7.83
C ILE A 86 5.88 7.95 -7.90
N LYS A 87 6.83 8.13 -8.84
CA LYS A 87 7.98 7.24 -8.99
C LYS A 87 9.12 7.70 -8.07
N ASP A 88 8.96 7.45 -6.77
CA ASP A 88 9.85 7.92 -5.71
C ASP A 88 10.67 6.80 -5.03
N GLU A 89 10.30 5.55 -5.26
CA GLU A 89 10.83 4.39 -4.55
C GLU A 89 11.92 3.66 -5.34
N PRO A 90 13.15 3.52 -4.84
CA PRO A 90 14.18 2.73 -5.51
C PRO A 90 13.95 1.22 -5.28
N ALA A 91 14.59 0.38 -6.10
CA ALA A 91 14.57 -1.08 -5.90
C ALA A 91 15.11 -1.51 -4.52
N ILE A 92 16.08 -0.75 -4.00
CA ILE A 92 16.80 -0.93 -2.74
C ILE A 92 17.27 0.45 -2.27
N ALA A 93 17.45 0.68 -0.96
CA ALA A 93 17.95 1.96 -0.48
C ALA A 93 19.35 2.24 -1.09
N LYS A 94 19.52 3.47 -1.60
CA LYS A 94 20.77 3.91 -2.21
C LYS A 94 21.08 5.33 -1.78
N GLY A 95 22.27 5.54 -1.21
CA GLY A 95 22.74 6.82 -0.67
C GLY A 95 22.02 7.30 0.59
N LYS A 96 20.75 6.93 0.80
CA LYS A 96 19.96 7.33 1.97
C LYS A 96 18.88 6.29 2.30
N VAL A 97 18.74 5.98 3.59
CA VAL A 97 17.65 5.22 4.19
C VAL A 97 16.59 6.19 4.71
N ARG A 98 15.32 5.84 4.56
CA ARG A 98 14.15 6.65 4.94
C ARG A 98 13.26 6.02 6.01
N TYR A 99 13.44 4.74 6.36
CA TYR A 99 12.69 4.08 7.43
C TYR A 99 13.45 2.86 8.01
N PRO A 100 13.16 2.44 9.25
CA PRO A 100 13.76 1.25 9.82
C PRO A 100 13.21 -0.02 9.14
N GLY A 101 14.09 -0.94 8.79
CA GLY A 101 13.75 -2.14 8.01
C GLY A 101 13.91 -1.96 6.50
N GLU A 102 14.36 -0.79 6.01
CA GLU A 102 14.58 -0.59 4.58
C GLU A 102 15.73 -1.49 4.07
N PRO A 103 15.53 -2.27 2.99
CA PRO A 103 16.59 -3.08 2.40
C PRO A 103 17.76 -2.20 1.90
N VAL A 104 18.99 -2.51 2.32
CA VAL A 104 20.21 -1.78 1.90
C VAL A 104 21.21 -2.68 1.17
N ALA A 105 21.17 -3.98 1.43
CA ALA A 105 21.94 -5.00 0.73
C ALA A 105 21.18 -6.33 0.69
N VAL A 106 21.55 -7.20 -0.25
CA VAL A 106 20.98 -8.53 -0.41
C VAL A 106 22.05 -9.56 -0.70
N VAL A 107 21.88 -10.76 -0.14
CA VAL A 107 22.76 -11.90 -0.31
C VAL A 107 22.03 -12.99 -1.08
N ALA A 108 22.72 -13.73 -1.94
CA ALA A 108 22.29 -15.01 -2.48
C ALA A 108 23.32 -16.11 -2.15
N ALA A 109 22.85 -17.22 -1.62
CA ALA A 109 23.65 -18.37 -1.20
C ALA A 109 23.00 -19.70 -1.62
N GLU A 110 23.73 -20.81 -1.47
CA GLU A 110 23.26 -22.16 -1.82
C GLU A 110 22.06 -22.63 -0.98
N ASP A 111 21.88 -22.06 0.22
CA ASP A 111 20.76 -22.36 1.11
C ASP A 111 20.33 -21.12 1.93
N GLU A 112 19.11 -21.18 2.48
CA GLU A 112 18.50 -20.03 3.18
C GLU A 112 19.23 -19.66 4.48
N GLU A 113 19.72 -20.65 5.23
CA GLU A 113 20.41 -20.42 6.50
C GLU A 113 21.72 -19.66 6.26
N THR A 114 22.49 -20.11 5.26
CA THR A 114 23.73 -19.45 4.82
C THR A 114 23.46 -18.03 4.34
N ALA A 115 22.41 -17.81 3.54
CA ALA A 115 22.05 -16.47 3.06
C ALA A 115 21.74 -15.52 4.23
N ARG A 116 20.92 -15.95 5.19
CA ARG A 116 20.54 -15.15 6.36
C ARG A 116 21.72 -14.86 7.28
N ARG A 117 22.57 -15.87 7.54
CA ARG A 117 23.79 -15.70 8.34
C ARG A 117 24.74 -14.70 7.69
N ALA A 118 24.97 -14.80 6.39
CA ALA A 118 25.84 -13.89 5.67
C ALA A 118 25.25 -12.47 5.59
N ALA A 119 23.94 -12.31 5.40
CA ALA A 119 23.29 -11.01 5.43
C ALA A 119 23.48 -10.31 6.78
N ALA A 120 23.49 -11.03 7.90
CA ALA A 120 23.75 -10.47 9.23
C ALA A 120 25.20 -10.02 9.46
N LEU A 121 26.15 -10.42 8.61
CA LEU A 121 27.57 -10.03 8.70
C LEU A 121 27.89 -8.77 7.90
N ILE A 122 26.97 -8.29 7.06
CA ILE A 122 27.16 -7.04 6.31
C ILE A 122 27.20 -5.88 7.32
N ARG A 123 28.16 -4.98 7.13
CA ARG A 123 28.24 -3.73 7.90
C ARG A 123 28.05 -2.57 6.95
N VAL A 124 27.28 -1.58 7.38
CA VAL A 124 27.01 -0.36 6.60
C VAL A 124 27.39 0.82 7.46
N ASP A 125 28.19 1.74 6.90
CA ASP A 125 28.54 2.99 7.55
C ASP A 125 27.42 4.01 7.33
N TYR A 126 26.80 4.45 8.42
CA TYR A 126 25.68 5.37 8.44
C TYR A 126 26.06 6.71 9.06
N GLU A 127 25.49 7.77 8.51
CA GLU A 127 25.40 9.07 9.16
C GLU A 127 23.94 9.36 9.44
N ASP A 128 23.57 9.40 10.73
CA ASP A 128 22.22 9.71 11.15
C ASP A 128 21.77 11.08 10.65
N LEU A 129 20.52 11.14 10.20
CA LEU A 129 19.85 12.36 9.76
C LEU A 129 18.66 12.65 10.69
N PRO A 130 18.23 13.93 10.82
CA PRO A 130 17.05 14.26 11.60
C PRO A 130 15.80 13.53 11.09
N VAL A 131 14.95 13.11 12.00
CA VAL A 131 13.76 12.27 11.72
C VAL A 131 12.50 13.11 11.85
N ALA A 132 11.56 12.94 10.92
CA ALA A 132 10.17 13.38 11.05
C ALA A 132 9.28 12.13 11.17
N ALA A 133 8.86 11.80 12.39
CA ALA A 133 8.15 10.56 12.67
C ALA A 133 6.63 10.71 12.57
N THR A 134 6.11 11.93 12.58
CA THR A 134 4.67 12.21 12.45
C THR A 134 4.39 13.17 11.29
N PRO A 135 3.17 13.17 10.73
CA PRO A 135 2.78 14.15 9.72
C PRO A 135 2.95 15.60 10.19
N GLU A 136 2.67 15.89 11.47
CA GLU A 136 2.82 17.24 12.03
C GLU A 136 4.28 17.70 12.06
N GLU A 137 5.20 16.82 12.49
CA GLU A 137 6.64 17.09 12.43
C GLU A 137 7.12 17.26 10.99
N ALA A 138 6.61 16.44 10.07
CA ALA A 138 7.05 16.43 8.68
C ALA A 138 6.63 17.68 7.88
N VAL A 139 5.54 18.36 8.28
CA VAL A 139 5.09 19.61 7.63
C VAL A 139 5.50 20.87 8.38
N ALA A 140 6.25 20.75 9.47
CA ALA A 140 6.78 21.90 10.20
C ALA A 140 7.74 22.72 9.29
N PRO A 141 7.87 24.05 9.49
CA PRO A 141 8.70 24.91 8.63
C PRO A 141 10.15 24.44 8.45
N ASP A 142 10.76 23.87 9.49
CA ASP A 142 12.15 23.40 9.51
C ASP A 142 12.27 21.86 9.45
N ALA A 143 11.21 21.18 8.99
CA ALA A 143 11.20 19.72 8.92
C ALA A 143 12.29 19.17 8.00
N PRO A 144 12.97 18.06 8.36
CA PRO A 144 13.91 17.41 7.45
C PRO A 144 13.17 16.88 6.22
N LEU A 145 13.71 17.15 5.03
CA LEU A 145 13.14 16.63 3.79
C LEU A 145 13.47 15.14 3.62
N ILE A 146 12.43 14.33 3.46
CA ILE A 146 12.56 12.89 3.21
C ILE A 146 12.88 12.64 1.73
N HIS A 147 12.27 13.44 0.85
CA HIS A 147 12.51 13.46 -0.59
C HIS A 147 12.90 14.85 -1.08
N GLU A 148 14.21 15.11 -1.14
CA GLU A 148 14.75 16.38 -1.63
C GLU A 148 14.40 16.63 -3.11
N GLY A 149 14.27 15.54 -3.89
CA GLY A 149 13.93 15.58 -5.32
C GLY A 149 12.45 15.39 -5.64
N LEU A 150 11.54 15.59 -4.67
CA LEU A 150 10.10 15.34 -4.87
C LEU A 150 9.54 16.06 -6.11
N ALA A 151 9.97 17.30 -6.35
CA ALA A 151 9.56 18.09 -7.52
C ALA A 151 9.88 17.38 -8.84
N ASP A 152 11.04 16.74 -8.93
CA ASP A 152 11.58 16.15 -10.17
C ASP A 152 11.09 14.73 -10.44
N TYR A 153 10.49 14.06 -9.45
CA TYR A 153 9.96 12.71 -9.65
C TYR A 153 8.83 12.70 -10.68
N PHE A 154 8.82 11.66 -11.49
CA PHE A 154 7.73 11.40 -12.43
C PHE A 154 6.43 11.13 -11.66
N LYS A 155 5.35 11.78 -12.10
CA LYS A 155 4.01 11.68 -11.50
C LYS A 155 3.02 11.40 -12.61
N VAL A 156 2.12 10.44 -12.38
CA VAL A 156 1.09 10.07 -13.37
C VAL A 156 -0.07 11.08 -13.42
N PHE A 157 -0.06 12.06 -12.53
CA PHE A 157 -1.07 13.11 -12.38
C PHE A 157 -0.39 14.41 -11.90
N PRO A 158 -1.01 15.59 -12.09
CA PRO A 158 -0.47 16.87 -11.64
C PRO A 158 -0.61 17.02 -10.12
N ALA A 159 0.22 16.33 -9.35
CA ALA A 159 0.18 16.38 -7.89
C ALA A 159 0.57 17.77 -7.38
N ILE A 160 -0.20 18.30 -6.42
CA ILE A 160 0.16 19.50 -5.67
C ILE A 160 1.08 19.05 -4.53
N CYS A 161 2.39 19.27 -4.68
CA CYS A 161 3.40 18.81 -3.73
C CYS A 161 4.31 19.95 -3.24
N GLY A 162 4.88 19.81 -2.04
CA GLY A 162 5.82 20.77 -1.47
C GLY A 162 6.36 20.32 -0.11
N GLY A 163 7.67 20.47 0.12
CA GLY A 163 8.32 19.92 1.32
C GLY A 163 8.11 18.41 1.41
N ASN A 164 7.59 17.94 2.56
CA ASN A 164 7.18 16.54 2.73
C ASN A 164 5.71 16.26 2.36
N VAL A 165 4.97 17.23 1.82
CA VAL A 165 3.61 17.00 1.29
C VAL A 165 3.72 16.40 -0.11
N ALA A 166 3.42 15.11 -0.20
CA ALA A 166 3.45 14.31 -1.43
C ALA A 166 2.35 14.72 -2.43
N SER A 167 1.16 15.01 -1.91
CA SER A 167 0.01 15.46 -2.70
C SER A 167 -1.03 16.13 -1.81
N GLU A 168 -1.66 17.18 -2.31
CA GLU A 168 -2.91 17.72 -1.78
C GLU A 168 -4.05 17.48 -2.76
N THR A 169 -5.26 17.27 -2.25
CA THR A 169 -6.45 17.05 -3.08
C THR A 169 -7.68 17.62 -2.39
N GLU A 170 -8.57 18.23 -3.17
CA GLU A 170 -9.84 18.75 -2.70
C GLU A 170 -10.96 18.36 -3.69
N LEU A 171 -12.12 18.05 -3.14
CA LEU A 171 -13.38 17.85 -3.85
C LEU A 171 -14.44 18.73 -3.16
N SER A 172 -15.27 19.41 -3.94
CA SER A 172 -16.35 20.24 -3.41
C SER A 172 -17.59 20.17 -4.31
N GLU A 173 -18.77 20.19 -3.70
CA GLU A 173 -20.08 20.15 -4.34
C GLU A 173 -21.07 21.01 -3.52
N GLY A 174 -21.78 21.93 -4.19
CA GLY A 174 -22.68 22.88 -3.54
C GLY A 174 -21.95 24.04 -2.82
N ASP A 175 -22.70 24.84 -2.06
CA ASP A 175 -22.18 25.92 -1.21
C ASP A 175 -22.17 25.51 0.27
N VAL A 176 -21.06 24.93 0.73
CA VAL A 176 -20.93 24.43 2.11
C VAL A 176 -20.91 25.57 3.13
N ASP A 177 -20.34 26.74 2.80
CA ASP A 177 -20.23 27.85 3.75
C ASP A 177 -21.60 28.44 4.09
N ALA A 178 -22.48 28.59 3.09
CA ALA A 178 -23.84 29.05 3.31
C ALA A 178 -24.74 27.99 3.97
N ALA A 179 -24.52 26.71 3.64
CA ALA A 179 -25.40 25.60 4.07
C ALA A 179 -25.43 25.37 5.59
N TRP A 180 -24.41 25.81 6.33
CA TRP A 180 -24.40 25.69 7.79
C TRP A 180 -25.55 26.44 8.47
N ALA A 181 -26.03 27.54 7.87
CA ALA A 181 -27.16 28.31 8.41
C ALA A 181 -28.49 27.53 8.35
N ASP A 182 -28.59 26.55 7.45
CA ASP A 182 -29.76 25.68 7.28
C ASP A 182 -29.74 24.44 8.19
N CYS A 183 -28.72 24.31 9.04
CA CYS A 183 -28.57 23.19 9.98
C CYS A 183 -29.11 23.57 11.36
N ASP A 184 -30.02 22.75 11.90
CA ASP A 184 -30.47 22.88 13.29
C ASP A 184 -29.54 22.15 14.27
N VAL A 185 -28.89 21.08 13.80
CA VAL A 185 -27.91 20.30 14.56
C VAL A 185 -26.63 20.22 13.74
N ILE A 186 -25.51 20.54 14.37
CA ILE A 186 -24.17 20.40 13.81
C ILE A 186 -23.35 19.59 14.80
N VAL A 187 -22.66 18.57 14.29
CA VAL A 187 -21.70 17.76 15.02
C VAL A 187 -20.33 17.93 14.38
N GLU A 188 -19.29 17.96 15.20
CA GLU A 188 -17.91 18.14 14.77
C GLU A 188 -16.99 17.29 15.65
N GLY A 189 -16.07 16.56 15.03
CA GLY A 189 -15.19 15.65 15.73
C GLY A 189 -13.88 15.42 15.01
N GLU A 190 -12.88 15.01 15.78
CA GLU A 190 -11.58 14.55 15.30
C GLU A 190 -11.47 13.04 15.51
N PHE A 191 -10.99 12.34 14.49
CA PHE A 191 -10.92 10.89 14.43
C PHE A 191 -9.53 10.48 13.98
N GLU A 192 -9.00 9.44 14.61
CA GLU A 192 -7.72 8.85 14.23
C GLU A 192 -7.88 7.35 14.02
N THR A 193 -7.24 6.83 12.98
CA THR A 193 -7.12 5.38 12.78
C THR A 193 -5.65 4.99 12.70
N PRO A 194 -5.24 3.89 13.35
CA PRO A 194 -3.85 3.46 13.35
C PRO A 194 -3.46 2.82 12.02
N ALA A 195 -2.16 2.58 11.86
CA ALA A 195 -1.66 1.68 10.84
C ALA A 195 -2.17 0.25 11.07
N GLN A 196 -2.39 -0.51 9.98
CA GLN A 196 -2.86 -1.90 10.05
C GLN A 196 -2.09 -2.79 9.09
N ALA A 197 -1.48 -3.87 9.61
CA ALA A 197 -0.81 -4.87 8.79
C ALA A 197 -1.81 -5.85 8.15
N HIS A 198 -1.54 -6.29 6.91
CA HIS A 198 -2.45 -7.15 6.14
C HIS A 198 -2.49 -8.60 6.65
N LEU A 199 -1.37 -9.08 7.19
CA LEU A 199 -1.20 -10.42 7.75
C LEU A 199 -1.65 -11.56 6.82
N SER A 200 -1.24 -11.50 5.54
CA SER A 200 -1.34 -12.68 4.67
C SER A 200 -0.56 -13.83 5.29
N ILE A 201 -1.17 -15.02 5.42
CA ILE A 201 -0.53 -16.18 6.04
C ILE A 201 0.75 -16.55 5.29
N GLU A 202 0.72 -16.49 3.96
CA GLU A 202 1.92 -16.56 3.12
C GLU A 202 2.63 -15.19 3.14
N PRO A 203 3.86 -15.09 3.65
CA PRO A 203 4.67 -13.88 3.56
C PRO A 203 4.95 -13.47 2.12
N VAL A 204 5.38 -12.23 1.91
CA VAL A 204 5.81 -11.78 0.59
C VAL A 204 7.08 -12.53 0.16
N GLY A 205 7.10 -12.93 -1.11
CA GLY A 205 8.24 -13.62 -1.70
C GLY A 205 8.17 -13.67 -3.22
N ALA A 206 9.32 -13.97 -3.83
CA ALA A 206 9.48 -14.07 -5.27
C ALA A 206 10.59 -15.04 -5.65
N LEU A 207 10.51 -15.52 -6.88
CA LEU A 207 11.52 -16.35 -7.54
C LEU A 207 11.79 -15.74 -8.92
N ALA A 208 13.05 -15.52 -9.28
CA ALA A 208 13.42 -15.10 -10.61
C ALA A 208 14.41 -16.09 -11.23
N GLU A 209 14.34 -16.24 -12.55
CA GLU A 209 15.24 -17.05 -13.36
C GLU A 209 15.58 -16.30 -14.63
N VAL A 210 16.80 -16.47 -15.13
CA VAL A 210 17.29 -15.84 -16.35
C VAL A 210 17.62 -16.93 -17.36
N ASP A 211 17.17 -16.76 -18.60
CA ASP A 211 17.52 -17.67 -19.71
C ASP A 211 18.83 -17.27 -20.41
N ALA A 212 19.27 -18.10 -21.36
CA ALA A 212 20.53 -17.90 -22.08
C ALA A 212 20.57 -16.60 -22.90
N GLU A 213 19.42 -16.02 -23.26
CA GLU A 213 19.31 -14.75 -23.98
C GLU A 213 19.10 -13.54 -23.04
N GLY A 214 19.25 -13.74 -21.73
CA GLY A 214 19.14 -12.71 -20.70
C GLY A 214 17.71 -12.22 -20.50
N ARG A 215 16.68 -13.04 -20.81
CA ARG A 215 15.29 -12.72 -20.44
C ARG A 215 14.99 -13.31 -19.07
N VAL A 216 14.23 -12.57 -18.28
CA VAL A 216 13.87 -12.92 -16.91
C VAL A 216 12.46 -13.52 -16.87
N THR A 217 12.29 -14.65 -16.21
CA THR A 217 10.98 -15.08 -15.71
C THR A 217 10.90 -14.82 -14.21
N LEU A 218 9.92 -14.02 -13.80
CA LEU A 218 9.63 -13.67 -12.40
C LEU A 218 8.35 -14.36 -11.96
N TRP A 219 8.43 -15.28 -11.01
CA TRP A 219 7.28 -15.76 -10.26
C TRP A 219 7.10 -14.89 -9.01
N SER A 220 5.93 -14.28 -8.90
CA SER A 220 5.60 -13.37 -7.81
C SER A 220 4.18 -13.68 -7.33
N ALA A 221 4.02 -14.03 -6.06
CA ALA A 221 2.68 -14.22 -5.48
C ALA A 221 1.99 -12.84 -5.35
N ASN A 222 1.37 -12.37 -6.45
CA ASN A 222 0.88 -11.01 -6.59
C ASN A 222 -0.59 -10.95 -7.02
N GLN A 223 -1.19 -9.76 -6.87
CA GLN A 223 -2.58 -9.46 -7.22
C GLN A 223 -2.71 -8.66 -8.53
N SER A 224 -1.59 -8.23 -9.15
CA SER A 224 -1.57 -7.38 -10.34
C SER A 224 -0.29 -7.61 -11.15
N VAL A 225 -0.29 -8.68 -11.95
CA VAL A 225 0.93 -9.21 -12.59
C VAL A 225 1.64 -8.21 -13.50
N PHE A 226 0.87 -7.42 -14.27
CA PHE A 226 1.41 -6.41 -15.18
C PHE A 226 1.92 -5.17 -14.44
N ARG A 227 1.29 -4.81 -13.32
CA ARG A 227 1.73 -3.67 -12.49
C ARG A 227 3.06 -3.99 -11.82
N VAL A 228 3.18 -5.20 -11.25
CA VAL A 228 4.45 -5.71 -10.71
C VAL A 228 5.53 -5.76 -11.80
N GLN A 229 5.21 -6.28 -12.99
CA GLN A 229 6.15 -6.32 -14.12
C GLN A 229 6.66 -4.93 -14.49
N ALA A 230 5.75 -3.96 -14.65
CA ALA A 230 6.09 -2.58 -15.00
C ALA A 230 6.98 -1.92 -13.95
N ASN A 231 6.60 -1.97 -12.68
CA ASN A 231 7.35 -1.32 -11.61
C ASN A 231 8.73 -1.97 -11.38
N VAL A 232 8.86 -3.29 -11.52
CA VAL A 232 10.17 -3.97 -11.47
C VAL A 232 11.04 -3.52 -12.65
N CYS A 233 10.48 -3.44 -13.86
CA CYS A 233 11.20 -2.96 -15.03
C CYS A 233 11.63 -1.50 -14.91
N GLU A 234 10.80 -0.62 -14.37
CA GLU A 234 11.14 0.79 -14.14
C GLU A 234 12.26 0.95 -13.10
N ALA A 235 12.15 0.25 -11.97
CA ALA A 235 13.17 0.31 -10.91
C ALA A 235 14.53 -0.23 -11.37
N LEU A 236 14.54 -1.30 -12.17
CA LEU A 236 15.76 -1.91 -12.71
C LEU A 236 16.15 -1.39 -14.10
N GLN A 237 15.41 -0.43 -14.65
CA GLN A 237 15.61 0.12 -16.00
C GLN A 237 15.67 -0.96 -17.10
N LEU A 238 14.85 -2.00 -16.97
CA LEU A 238 14.72 -3.09 -17.94
C LEU A 238 13.61 -2.78 -18.95
N PRO A 239 13.78 -3.16 -20.23
CA PRO A 239 12.66 -3.20 -21.15
C PRO A 239 11.61 -4.20 -20.69
N MET A 240 10.32 -3.84 -20.74
CA MET A 240 9.22 -4.74 -20.39
C MET A 240 9.23 -6.06 -21.18
N SER A 241 9.76 -6.06 -22.41
CA SER A 241 9.93 -7.26 -23.24
C SER A 241 10.99 -8.25 -22.72
N LYS A 242 11.84 -7.84 -21.78
CA LYS A 242 12.89 -8.67 -21.18
C LYS A 242 12.46 -9.36 -19.89
N LEU A 243 11.29 -9.03 -19.33
CA LEU A 243 10.81 -9.62 -18.07
C LEU A 243 9.41 -10.19 -18.26
N ARG A 244 9.24 -11.49 -18.04
CA ARG A 244 7.94 -12.19 -18.00
C ARG A 244 7.55 -12.40 -16.54
N CYS A 245 6.45 -11.79 -16.10
CA CYS A 245 5.92 -11.98 -14.74
C CYS A 245 4.81 -13.05 -14.74
N LEU A 246 4.83 -13.96 -13.77
CA LEU A 246 3.89 -15.05 -13.58
C LEU A 246 3.38 -15.07 -12.13
N THR A 247 2.08 -15.31 -11.97
CA THR A 247 1.44 -15.39 -10.65
C THR A 247 1.17 -16.87 -10.30
N PRO A 248 1.89 -17.46 -9.33
CA PRO A 248 1.56 -18.78 -8.78
C PRO A 248 0.29 -18.69 -7.90
N LYS A 249 -0.02 -19.74 -7.12
CA LYS A 249 -1.06 -19.61 -6.10
C LYS A 249 -0.65 -18.56 -5.08
N VAL A 250 -1.62 -17.77 -4.64
CA VAL A 250 -1.40 -16.63 -3.74
C VAL A 250 -2.07 -16.91 -2.40
N GLY A 251 -1.30 -16.90 -1.32
CA GLY A 251 -1.75 -17.11 0.06
C GLY A 251 -2.31 -15.83 0.69
N ALA A 252 -3.31 -15.23 0.02
CA ALA A 252 -3.90 -13.92 0.31
C ALA A 252 -2.94 -12.73 0.11
N GLY A 253 -3.51 -11.52 0.17
CA GLY A 253 -2.75 -10.26 0.06
C GLY A 253 -3.50 -9.03 0.58
N PHE A 254 -4.83 -8.97 0.41
CA PHE A 254 -5.66 -7.87 0.95
C PHE A 254 -5.24 -6.47 0.50
N GLY A 255 -4.49 -6.35 -0.61
CA GLY A 255 -3.95 -5.09 -1.13
C GLY A 255 -2.41 -5.04 -1.16
N ASN A 256 -1.71 -5.69 -0.20
CA ASN A 256 -0.25 -5.56 -0.10
C ASN A 256 0.49 -6.10 -1.33
N LYS A 257 -0.06 -7.12 -1.99
CA LYS A 257 0.58 -7.85 -3.10
C LYS A 257 0.20 -7.29 -4.47
N MET A 258 -0.36 -6.07 -4.52
CA MET A 258 -0.65 -5.38 -5.77
C MET A 258 0.58 -4.73 -6.41
N GLU A 259 1.61 -4.49 -5.62
CA GLU A 259 2.85 -3.81 -5.99
C GLU A 259 4.09 -4.62 -5.60
N PRO A 260 5.24 -4.35 -6.23
CA PRO A 260 6.48 -5.03 -5.84
C PRO A 260 6.99 -4.55 -4.48
N HIS A 261 7.59 -5.49 -3.75
CA HIS A 261 8.40 -5.29 -2.54
C HIS A 261 9.82 -5.82 -2.78
N VAL A 262 9.96 -7.15 -2.81
CA VAL A 262 11.26 -7.84 -2.93
C VAL A 262 11.60 -8.24 -4.37
N GLN A 263 10.63 -8.15 -5.27
CA GLN A 263 10.73 -8.62 -6.65
C GLN A 263 11.92 -7.98 -7.39
N PRO A 264 12.20 -6.66 -7.29
CA PRO A 264 13.37 -6.06 -7.93
C PRO A 264 14.69 -6.67 -7.44
N LEU A 265 14.78 -6.97 -6.13
CA LEU A 265 15.97 -7.56 -5.51
C LEU A 265 16.27 -8.95 -6.10
N VAL A 266 15.23 -9.78 -6.20
CA VAL A 266 15.34 -11.15 -6.72
C VAL A 266 15.72 -11.16 -8.20
N VAL A 267 15.13 -10.26 -9.00
CA VAL A 267 15.47 -10.12 -10.42
C VAL A 267 16.93 -9.68 -10.60
N GLN A 268 17.39 -8.69 -9.83
CA GLN A 268 18.78 -8.22 -9.93
C GLN A 268 19.79 -9.31 -9.54
N LEU A 269 19.51 -10.07 -8.47
CA LEU A 269 20.33 -11.21 -8.07
C LEU A 269 20.38 -12.30 -9.14
N ALA A 270 19.24 -12.63 -9.77
CA ALA A 270 19.20 -13.62 -10.83
C ALA A 270 19.98 -13.16 -12.08
N LEU A 271 19.86 -11.88 -12.45
CA LEU A 271 20.64 -11.26 -13.54
C LEU A 271 22.15 -11.29 -13.24
N LYS A 272 22.56 -11.01 -12.01
CA LYS A 272 23.98 -11.01 -11.62
C LYS A 272 24.58 -12.41 -11.60
N THR A 273 23.83 -13.39 -11.08
CA THR A 273 24.34 -14.75 -10.83
C THR A 273 24.15 -15.68 -12.03
N GLY A 274 23.22 -15.38 -12.94
CA GLY A 274 22.81 -16.31 -14.00
C GLY A 274 22.12 -17.57 -13.47
N ARG A 275 21.70 -17.59 -12.19
CA ARG A 275 21.06 -18.71 -11.51
C ARG A 275 19.65 -18.32 -11.09
N PRO A 276 18.71 -19.28 -10.95
CA PRO A 276 17.44 -19.00 -10.31
C PRO A 276 17.67 -18.51 -8.87
N VAL A 277 16.94 -17.49 -8.41
CA VAL A 277 17.06 -16.96 -7.05
C VAL A 277 15.69 -16.86 -6.43
N LYS A 278 15.50 -17.39 -5.22
CA LYS A 278 14.27 -17.30 -4.43
C LYS A 278 14.51 -16.51 -3.14
N LEU A 279 13.61 -15.57 -2.86
CA LEU A 279 13.55 -14.83 -1.60
C LEU A 279 12.14 -14.93 -1.03
N ILE A 280 12.03 -15.47 0.17
CA ILE A 280 10.80 -15.49 0.96
C ILE A 280 11.08 -14.74 2.25
N LEU A 281 10.29 -13.71 2.55
CA LEU A 281 10.40 -13.01 3.83
C LEU A 281 9.98 -13.94 4.96
N ASN A 282 10.68 -13.88 6.09
CA ASN A 282 10.14 -14.39 7.34
C ASN A 282 9.05 -13.44 7.87
N ARG A 283 8.34 -13.82 8.94
CA ARG A 283 7.22 -13.01 9.43
C ARG A 283 7.66 -11.64 9.96
N THR A 284 8.81 -11.55 10.63
CA THR A 284 9.32 -10.26 11.14
C THR A 284 9.67 -9.33 9.98
N GLU A 285 10.39 -9.84 8.98
CA GLU A 285 10.73 -9.09 7.76
C GLU A 285 9.46 -8.65 7.01
N ASP A 286 8.42 -9.49 6.99
CA ASP A 286 7.12 -9.16 6.38
C ASP A 286 6.46 -7.95 7.08
N PHE A 287 6.54 -7.86 8.42
CA PHE A 287 6.04 -6.69 9.17
C PHE A 287 6.84 -5.42 8.92
N GLU A 288 8.15 -5.53 8.74
CA GLU A 288 9.06 -4.38 8.60
C GLU A 288 9.15 -3.87 7.17
N THR A 289 9.07 -4.79 6.20
CA THR A 289 9.24 -4.49 4.79
C THR A 289 7.90 -4.18 4.14
N VAL A 290 6.87 -5.00 4.37
CA VAL A 290 5.64 -4.94 3.57
C VAL A 290 4.79 -3.75 3.99
N ARG A 291 4.19 -3.08 2.99
CA ARG A 291 3.31 -1.93 3.22
C ARG A 291 2.16 -2.27 4.16
N ALA A 292 1.74 -1.31 4.95
CA ALA A 292 0.55 -1.38 5.81
C ALA A 292 -0.55 -0.41 5.33
N ARG A 293 -1.73 -0.47 5.96
CA ARG A 293 -2.76 0.57 5.83
C ARG A 293 -2.24 1.89 6.41
N HIS A 294 -2.50 2.98 5.71
CA HIS A 294 -2.27 4.35 6.18
C HIS A 294 -3.00 4.66 7.49
N PRO A 295 -2.31 5.22 8.49
CA PRO A 295 -2.98 5.94 9.55
C PRO A 295 -3.54 7.27 9.01
N PHE A 296 -4.70 7.66 9.53
CA PHE A 296 -5.41 8.87 9.14
C PHE A 296 -5.65 9.71 10.38
N LYS A 297 -5.52 11.03 10.25
CA LYS A 297 -6.12 12.02 11.14
C LYS A 297 -7.20 12.75 10.37
N ILE A 298 -8.43 12.75 10.87
CA ILE A 298 -9.62 13.23 10.16
C ILE A 298 -10.34 14.22 11.06
N ARG A 299 -10.66 15.40 10.54
CA ARG A 299 -11.66 16.28 11.13
C ARG A 299 -12.90 16.23 10.27
N CYS A 300 -14.05 15.96 10.88
CA CYS A 300 -15.31 15.81 10.17
C CYS A 300 -16.39 16.63 10.86
N LYS A 301 -17.11 17.44 10.08
CA LYS A 301 -18.24 18.25 10.51
C LYS A 301 -19.45 17.88 9.65
N THR A 302 -20.56 17.51 10.28
CA THR A 302 -21.81 17.16 9.59
C THR A 302 -22.98 17.93 10.18
N GLY A 303 -23.83 18.49 9.33
CA GLY A 303 -25.00 19.27 9.71
C GLY A 303 -26.31 18.64 9.22
N ALA A 304 -27.35 18.76 10.03
CA ALA A 304 -28.69 18.25 9.76
C ALA A 304 -29.78 19.21 10.26
N LYS A 305 -30.98 19.08 9.69
CA LYS A 305 -32.21 19.74 10.18
C LYS A 305 -32.84 18.97 11.34
N LYS A 306 -33.74 19.60 12.08
CA LYS A 306 -34.52 18.97 13.18
C LYS A 306 -35.28 17.72 12.76
N ASP A 307 -35.68 17.65 11.49
CA ASP A 307 -36.39 16.50 10.96
C ASP A 307 -35.46 15.33 10.55
N GLY A 308 -34.15 15.49 10.72
CA GLY A 308 -33.13 14.51 10.35
C GLY A 308 -32.63 14.62 8.92
N THR A 309 -33.03 15.61 8.13
CA THR A 309 -32.46 15.81 6.77
C THR A 309 -31.00 16.26 6.88
N LEU A 310 -30.07 15.52 6.29
CA LEU A 310 -28.65 15.92 6.21
C LEU A 310 -28.47 17.05 5.19
N VAL A 311 -27.67 18.05 5.54
CA VAL A 311 -27.55 19.30 4.78
C VAL A 311 -26.13 19.50 4.25
N ALA A 312 -25.15 19.48 5.15
CA ALA A 312 -23.77 19.80 4.83
C ALA A 312 -22.79 18.84 5.47
N ARG A 313 -21.68 18.59 4.78
CA ARG A 313 -20.51 17.88 5.34
C ARG A 313 -19.22 18.53 4.89
N GLU A 314 -18.33 18.72 5.86
CA GLU A 314 -16.94 19.11 5.62
C GLU A 314 -16.01 18.07 6.26
N LEU A 315 -15.07 17.55 5.48
CA LEU A 315 -14.08 16.58 5.95
C LEU A 315 -12.68 17.02 5.52
N THR A 316 -11.76 17.10 6.47
CA THR A 316 -10.33 17.26 6.18
C THR A 316 -9.58 16.05 6.69
N ALA A 317 -8.61 15.55 5.91
CA ALA A 317 -7.82 14.38 6.28
C ALA A 317 -6.32 14.61 6.06
N VAL A 318 -5.51 14.17 7.01
CA VAL A 318 -4.06 14.03 6.86
C VAL A 318 -3.72 12.55 6.86
N LEU A 319 -3.04 12.12 5.80
CA LEU A 319 -2.61 10.75 5.59
C LEU A 319 -1.09 10.70 5.67
N ASP A 320 -0.59 9.79 6.49
CA ASP A 320 0.83 9.45 6.53
C ASP A 320 1.12 8.40 5.44
N CYS A 321 1.90 8.73 4.41
CA CYS A 321 2.37 7.73 3.43
C CYS A 321 3.65 7.01 3.85
N GLY A 322 4.24 7.38 4.99
CA GLY A 322 5.53 6.86 5.39
C GLY A 322 6.61 7.31 4.43
N ALA A 323 7.63 6.47 4.27
CA ALA A 323 8.81 6.80 3.48
C ALA A 323 8.60 6.89 1.96
N TYR A 324 7.48 6.42 1.39
CA TYR A 324 7.26 6.33 -0.06
C TYR A 324 5.78 6.49 -0.44
N GLY A 325 5.51 7.05 -1.63
CA GLY A 325 4.18 7.49 -2.05
C GLY A 325 3.29 6.36 -2.53
N ASP A 326 3.81 5.40 -3.29
CA ASP A 326 3.08 4.22 -3.80
C ASP A 326 1.61 4.50 -4.23
N ASP A 327 0.62 3.71 -3.74
CA ASP A 327 -0.83 3.86 -4.00
C ASP A 327 -1.46 5.02 -3.22
N SER A 328 -0.70 5.72 -2.37
CA SER A 328 -1.24 6.67 -1.39
C SER A 328 -2.02 7.84 -1.99
N PRO A 329 -1.63 8.44 -3.14
CA PRO A 329 -2.47 9.45 -3.79
C PRO A 329 -3.83 8.91 -4.21
N GLY A 330 -3.88 7.66 -4.67
CA GLY A 330 -5.14 6.97 -4.96
C GLY A 330 -5.99 6.76 -3.70
N VAL A 331 -5.35 6.36 -2.58
CA VAL A 331 -6.03 6.19 -1.28
C VAL A 331 -6.64 7.51 -0.83
N LEU A 332 -5.91 8.63 -0.91
CA LEU A 332 -6.42 9.95 -0.60
C LEU A 332 -7.63 10.29 -1.47
N GLY A 333 -7.48 10.24 -2.80
CA GLY A 333 -8.54 10.61 -3.73
C GLY A 333 -9.82 9.78 -3.54
N TYR A 334 -9.69 8.45 -3.37
CA TYR A 334 -10.83 7.58 -3.11
C TYR A 334 -11.47 7.84 -1.74
N SER A 335 -10.68 8.13 -0.71
CA SER A 335 -11.20 8.50 0.62
C SER A 335 -12.06 9.76 0.57
N LEU A 336 -11.59 10.81 -0.12
CA LEU A 336 -12.35 12.04 -0.28
C LEU A 336 -13.63 11.79 -1.08
N LEU A 337 -13.55 10.99 -2.15
CA LEU A 337 -14.73 10.60 -2.94
C LEU A 337 -15.77 9.84 -2.12
N MET A 338 -15.34 9.02 -1.15
CA MET A 338 -16.22 8.24 -0.28
C MET A 338 -16.71 9.01 0.96
N SER A 339 -16.11 10.16 1.29
CA SER A 339 -16.36 10.93 2.52
C SER A 339 -17.80 11.42 2.70
N ARG A 340 -18.57 11.57 1.62
CA ARG A 340 -20.00 11.90 1.71
C ARG A 340 -20.82 10.76 2.31
N GLY A 341 -20.35 9.52 2.18
CA GLY A 341 -21.10 8.33 2.55
C GLY A 341 -22.29 8.09 1.61
N PRO A 342 -23.09 7.04 1.87
CA PRO A 342 -24.21 6.64 1.02
C PRO A 342 -25.47 7.50 1.22
N TYR A 343 -25.31 8.78 1.57
CA TYR A 343 -26.40 9.68 1.95
C TYR A 343 -26.47 10.91 1.07
N ARG A 344 -27.70 11.36 0.81
CA ARG A 344 -28.02 12.62 0.14
C ARG A 344 -27.63 13.78 1.05
N ILE A 345 -26.42 14.30 0.85
CA ILE A 345 -25.89 15.50 1.49
C ILE A 345 -25.55 16.48 0.36
N PRO A 346 -26.38 17.51 0.13
CA PRO A 346 -26.27 18.38 -1.05
C PRO A 346 -25.04 19.29 -1.05
N HIS A 347 -24.47 19.56 0.13
CA HIS A 347 -23.30 20.43 0.28
C HIS A 347 -22.15 19.64 0.90
N CYS A 348 -21.13 19.32 0.11
CA CYS A 348 -19.99 18.54 0.58
C CYS A 348 -18.66 19.20 0.18
N ARG A 349 -17.74 19.29 1.14
CA ARG A 349 -16.35 19.68 0.91
C ARG A 349 -15.45 18.65 1.57
N ALA A 350 -14.52 18.08 0.80
CA ALA A 350 -13.58 17.10 1.30
C ALA A 350 -12.19 17.46 0.80
N SER A 351 -11.24 17.67 1.70
CA SER A 351 -9.85 17.94 1.34
C SER A 351 -8.90 17.06 2.14
N GLY A 352 -7.69 16.88 1.63
CA GLY A 352 -6.68 16.22 2.41
C GLY A 352 -5.27 16.37 1.88
N LYS A 353 -4.33 16.03 2.76
CA LYS A 353 -2.90 16.10 2.53
C LYS A 353 -2.29 14.73 2.72
N LEU A 354 -1.43 14.35 1.80
CA LEU A 354 -0.58 13.18 1.90
C LEU A 354 0.83 13.61 2.30
N VAL A 355 1.34 13.07 3.40
CA VAL A 355 2.58 13.53 4.03
C VAL A 355 3.57 12.38 4.17
N TYR A 356 4.79 12.58 3.66
CA TYR A 356 5.91 11.67 3.89
C TYR A 356 6.36 11.75 5.34
N THR A 357 6.66 10.61 5.94
CA THR A 357 7.31 10.49 7.26
C THR A 357 8.42 9.45 7.21
N ASN A 358 9.27 9.38 8.23
CA ASN A 358 10.30 8.35 8.36
C ASN A 358 9.77 7.01 8.91
N ARG A 359 8.46 6.79 8.83
CA ARG A 359 7.84 5.51 9.17
C ARG A 359 7.90 4.55 7.99
N MET A 360 7.62 3.28 8.29
CA MET A 360 7.46 2.25 7.28
C MET A 360 6.47 2.66 6.17
N ARG A 361 6.56 1.97 5.05
CA ARG A 361 5.76 2.26 3.86
C ARG A 361 4.28 1.98 4.09
N PHE A 362 3.40 2.83 3.56
CA PHE A 362 1.96 2.57 3.51
C PHE A 362 1.47 2.43 2.07
N GLY A 363 0.38 1.70 1.87
CA GLY A 363 -0.14 1.39 0.54
C GLY A 363 -1.56 0.84 0.55
N ALA A 364 -1.93 0.16 -0.52
CA ALA A 364 -3.27 -0.41 -0.66
C ALA A 364 -3.59 -1.43 0.44
N PHE A 365 -4.71 -1.24 1.15
CA PHE A 365 -5.34 -2.24 2.02
C PHE A 365 -6.83 -2.30 1.68
N ARG A 366 -7.45 -3.49 1.70
CA ARG A 366 -8.90 -3.73 1.57
C ARG A 366 -9.76 -2.58 2.14
N GLY A 367 -10.49 -1.91 1.25
CA GLY A 367 -11.30 -0.72 1.54
C GLY A 367 -10.68 0.60 1.08
N PHE A 368 -9.35 0.65 0.90
CA PHE A 368 -8.62 1.69 0.18
C PHE A 368 -8.90 3.12 0.71
N GLY A 369 -8.80 3.31 2.03
CA GLY A 369 -9.10 4.59 2.68
C GLY A 369 -10.55 4.77 3.13
N ASN A 370 -11.48 4.05 2.49
CA ASN A 370 -12.90 4.08 2.88
C ASN A 370 -13.16 3.69 4.34
N PRO A 371 -12.52 2.64 4.92
CA PRO A 371 -12.71 2.31 6.33
C PRO A 371 -12.38 3.46 7.28
N GLN A 372 -11.34 4.24 6.99
CA GLN A 372 -10.92 5.37 7.80
C GLN A 372 -11.96 6.50 7.78
N VAL A 373 -12.40 6.91 6.58
CA VAL A 373 -13.44 7.97 6.45
C VAL A 373 -14.83 7.50 6.87
N THR A 374 -15.16 6.22 6.67
CA THR A 374 -16.43 5.64 7.13
C THR A 374 -16.51 5.65 8.66
N PHE A 375 -15.42 5.32 9.36
CA PHE A 375 -15.37 5.42 10.82
C PHE A 375 -15.74 6.83 11.31
N ALA A 376 -15.14 7.88 10.74
CA ALA A 376 -15.45 9.25 11.11
C ALA A 376 -16.89 9.65 10.74
N THR A 377 -17.30 9.33 9.51
CA THR A 377 -18.56 9.81 8.95
C THR A 377 -19.78 9.10 9.52
N GLU A 378 -19.72 7.79 9.78
CA GLU A 378 -20.81 7.03 10.40
C GLU A 378 -20.94 7.33 11.90
N SER A 379 -19.84 7.59 12.60
CA SER A 379 -19.89 8.04 14.00
C SER A 379 -20.67 9.35 14.12
N GLN A 380 -20.48 10.28 13.17
CA GLN A 380 -21.23 11.54 13.14
C GLN A 380 -22.73 11.33 12.84
N ILE A 381 -23.10 10.31 12.05
CA ILE A 381 -24.51 9.99 11.82
C ILE A 381 -25.17 9.52 13.13
N ASP A 382 -24.52 8.65 13.89
CA ASP A 382 -25.04 8.20 15.19
C ASP A 382 -25.13 9.36 16.20
N GLU A 383 -24.15 10.26 16.22
CA GLU A 383 -24.19 11.44 17.09
C GLU A 383 -25.35 12.39 16.74
N ILE A 384 -25.60 12.64 15.45
CA ILE A 384 -26.75 13.43 14.99
C ILE A 384 -28.05 12.76 15.42
N ALA A 385 -28.19 11.45 15.21
CA ALA A 385 -29.38 10.70 15.62
C ALA A 385 -29.63 10.85 17.12
N GLY A 386 -28.59 10.70 17.95
CA GLY A 386 -28.68 10.90 19.39
C GLY A 386 -29.11 12.31 19.79
N ARG A 387 -28.57 13.36 19.15
CA ARG A 387 -28.95 14.76 19.42
C ARG A 387 -30.37 15.10 18.98
N LEU A 388 -30.88 14.44 17.94
CA LEU A 388 -32.24 14.61 17.45
C LEU A 388 -33.26 13.71 18.17
N GLY A 389 -32.80 12.74 18.98
CA GLY A 389 -33.66 11.72 19.56
C GLY A 389 -34.29 10.80 18.52
N MET A 390 -33.61 10.62 17.38
CA MET A 390 -34.03 9.72 16.30
C MET A 390 -33.34 8.36 16.42
N ASP A 391 -34.01 7.31 15.95
CA ASP A 391 -33.35 6.03 15.74
C ASP A 391 -32.25 6.18 14.65
N PRO A 392 -31.03 5.66 14.89
CA PRO A 392 -29.91 5.81 13.97
C PRO A 392 -30.12 5.12 12.61
N LEU A 393 -30.92 4.04 12.55
CA LEU A 393 -31.30 3.41 11.29
C LEU A 393 -32.32 4.27 10.55
N ASP A 394 -33.32 4.83 11.25
CA ASP A 394 -34.30 5.73 10.63
C ASP A 394 -33.65 6.96 10.00
N LEU A 395 -32.66 7.56 10.68
CA LEU A 395 -31.89 8.69 10.14
C LEU A 395 -31.14 8.30 8.84
N ARG A 396 -30.48 7.14 8.84
CA ARG A 396 -29.79 6.62 7.64
C ARG A 396 -30.77 6.36 6.50
N MET A 397 -31.89 5.72 6.80
CA MET A 397 -32.91 5.38 5.82
C MET A 397 -33.57 6.62 5.21
N LYS A 398 -33.81 7.66 6.00
CA LYS A 398 -34.30 8.95 5.51
C LYS A 398 -33.34 9.57 4.48
N ASN A 399 -32.05 9.51 4.75
CA ASN A 399 -31.03 10.19 3.96
C ASN A 399 -30.35 9.33 2.91
N ARG A 400 -30.62 8.02 2.84
CA ARG A 400 -29.99 7.12 1.86
C ARG A 400 -30.08 7.64 0.43
N MET A 401 -29.08 7.30 -0.36
CA MET A 401 -29.12 7.47 -1.81
C MET A 401 -30.10 6.52 -2.48
N GLN A 402 -30.59 6.94 -3.64
CA GLN A 402 -31.47 6.19 -4.50
C GLN A 402 -30.87 6.07 -5.91
N PRO A 403 -31.27 5.08 -6.70
CA PRO A 403 -30.97 5.06 -8.12
C PRO A 403 -31.34 6.40 -8.79
N GLY A 404 -30.43 6.94 -9.60
CA GLY A 404 -30.57 8.24 -10.25
C GLY A 404 -29.99 9.44 -9.45
N ASP A 405 -29.69 9.26 -8.16
CA ASP A 405 -28.94 10.28 -7.41
C ASP A 405 -27.52 10.45 -7.96
N ARG A 406 -26.92 11.61 -7.71
CA ARG A 406 -25.51 11.87 -8.06
C ARG A 406 -24.59 11.45 -6.93
N TRP A 407 -23.62 10.59 -7.23
CA TRP A 407 -22.45 10.35 -6.39
C TRP A 407 -21.64 11.66 -6.20
N PHE A 408 -20.82 11.76 -5.16
CA PHE A 408 -19.95 12.91 -4.97
C PHE A 408 -18.97 12.96 -6.14
N GLY A 409 -18.84 14.10 -6.81
CA GLY A 409 -18.10 14.18 -8.07
C GLY A 409 -18.90 13.76 -9.31
N GLY A 410 -20.23 13.61 -9.19
CA GLY A 410 -21.18 13.67 -10.31
C GLY A 410 -21.56 12.37 -11.01
N GLY A 411 -20.93 11.24 -10.68
CA GLY A 411 -21.30 9.93 -11.23
C GLY A 411 -22.72 9.53 -10.84
N GLU A 412 -23.52 8.97 -11.73
CA GLU A 412 -24.89 8.55 -11.39
C GLU A 412 -24.90 7.24 -10.59
N VAL A 413 -25.70 7.18 -9.52
CA VAL A 413 -25.93 5.95 -8.75
C VAL A 413 -26.89 5.07 -9.55
N ALA A 414 -26.37 4.01 -10.19
CA ALA A 414 -27.19 3.11 -11.00
C ALA A 414 -28.05 2.14 -10.16
N SER A 415 -27.51 1.65 -9.04
CA SER A 415 -28.19 0.74 -8.13
C SER A 415 -27.76 1.03 -6.69
N ASN A 416 -28.71 0.96 -5.75
CA ASN A 416 -28.44 1.05 -4.33
C ASN A 416 -29.37 0.12 -3.54
N GLY A 417 -28.79 -0.92 -2.92
CA GLY A 417 -29.50 -1.89 -2.08
C GLY A 417 -29.59 -1.50 -0.61
N LEU A 418 -29.20 -0.28 -0.20
CA LEU A 418 -29.18 0.13 1.21
C LEU A 418 -30.56 0.09 1.89
N ALA A 419 -31.65 0.02 1.14
CA ALA A 419 -32.99 -0.10 1.68
C ALA A 419 -33.42 -1.53 2.07
N GLU A 420 -32.72 -2.55 1.54
CA GLU A 420 -32.90 -3.96 1.87
C GLU A 420 -32.09 -4.32 3.11
#